data_AF-A0A9E0RSZ7-F1
#
_entry.id   AF-A0A9E0RSZ7-F1
#
_cell.length_a   1.000
_cell.length_b   1.000
_cell.length_c   1.000
_cell.angle_alpha   90.00
_cell.angle_beta   90.00
_cell.angle_gamma   90.00
#
_symmetry.space_group_name_H-M   'P 1'
#
loop_
_entity.id
_entity.type
_entity.pdbx_description
1 polymer ?
#
loop_
_entity_poly.entity_id
_entity_poly.type
_entity_poly.pdbx_seq_one_letter_code
_entity_poly.pdbx_strand_id
1 'polypeptide(L)'
;MSIWKQASAMAAQTPPQRNRYADFLRAMSILFVIVGHWLVAAVFVLPESGAVQVADLQQLRPGTQWISWLFQVMPVFFMVGGYANALSIRSSQAKGIVYAEWLYARLARLMRPLLLLMVTWLVLAFLMRAFDAELETVRYVSQGALVPTWFLAIYTLIVMLAPWSYRLWLQFGYRSWLVFVALSLTVDALYFLQQWHWLGWSNYLWIWLAVHPLG
;
A
#
# COMPACT_ATOMS: atom_id res chain seq x y z
N MET A 1 20.65 28.29 -3.32
CA MET A 1 21.34 27.11 -2.74
C MET A 1 20.98 25.90 -3.59
N SER A 2 21.95 25.15 -4.11
CA SER A 2 21.66 23.94 -4.91
C SER A 2 20.96 22.88 -4.05
N ILE A 3 19.91 22.26 -4.58
CA ILE A 3 19.12 21.20 -3.92
C ILE A 3 20.04 20.13 -3.33
N TRP A 4 21.13 19.81 -4.01
CA TRP A 4 22.13 18.83 -3.56
C TRP A 4 22.90 19.25 -2.30
N LYS A 5 23.21 20.55 -2.13
CA LYS A 5 23.86 21.07 -0.92
C LYS A 5 22.91 21.03 0.28
N GLN A 6 21.62 21.35 0.06
CA GLN A 6 20.59 21.24 1.09
C GLN A 6 20.36 19.78 1.50
N ALA A 7 20.26 18.86 0.53
CA ALA A 7 20.12 17.43 0.80
C ALA A 7 21.32 16.88 1.59
N SER A 8 22.55 17.27 1.25
CA SER A 8 23.76 16.87 1.98
C SER A 8 23.80 17.44 3.40
N ALA A 9 23.32 18.67 3.62
CA ALA A 9 23.27 19.26 4.95
C ALA A 9 22.23 18.56 5.84
N MET A 10 21.03 18.28 5.32
CA MET A 10 20.00 17.52 6.04
C MET A 10 20.43 16.07 6.31
N ALA A 11 21.14 15.47 5.36
CA ALA A 11 21.75 14.16 5.49
C ALA A 11 22.73 14.08 6.68
N ALA A 12 23.57 15.10 6.85
CA ALA A 12 24.52 15.18 7.96
C ALA A 12 23.84 15.38 9.32
N GLN A 13 22.65 15.98 9.36
CA GLN A 13 21.86 16.21 10.59
C GLN A 13 20.97 15.02 10.97
N THR A 14 20.99 13.93 10.22
CA THR A 14 20.14 12.76 10.49
C THR A 14 20.66 11.98 11.70
N PRO A 15 19.83 11.67 12.71
CA PRO A 15 20.26 10.88 13.87
C PRO A 15 20.82 9.51 13.47
N PRO A 16 21.86 9.01 14.15
CA PRO A 16 22.51 7.74 13.80
C PRO A 16 21.59 6.52 13.94
N GLN A 17 20.52 6.62 14.73
CA GLN A 17 19.52 5.54 14.87
C GLN A 17 18.57 5.44 13.66
N ARG A 18 18.59 6.39 12.72
CA ARG A 18 17.65 6.43 11.58
C ARG A 18 18.29 5.81 10.34
N ASN A 19 17.73 4.70 9.87
CA ASN A 19 18.17 4.04 8.65
C ASN A 19 17.67 4.79 7.39
N ARG A 20 18.59 5.56 6.80
CA ARG A 20 18.34 6.38 5.60
C ARG A 20 18.04 5.54 4.36
N TYR A 21 18.61 4.35 4.27
CA TYR A 21 18.38 3.45 3.14
C TYR A 21 16.95 2.91 3.16
N ALA A 22 16.45 2.51 4.33
CA ALA A 22 15.06 2.10 4.50
C ALA A 22 14.08 3.24 4.15
N ASP A 23 14.36 4.46 4.59
CA ASP A 23 13.51 5.60 4.25
C ASP A 23 13.53 5.93 2.75
N PHE A 24 14.69 5.83 2.10
CA PHE A 24 14.83 5.97 0.65
C PHE A 24 14.01 4.92 -0.11
N LEU A 25 14.14 3.64 0.26
CA LEU A 25 13.38 2.55 -0.36
C LEU A 25 11.87 2.74 -0.18
N ARG A 26 11.41 3.21 0.99
CA ARG A 26 9.99 3.53 1.19
C ARG A 26 9.53 4.64 0.25
N ALA A 27 10.27 5.75 0.20
CA ALA A 27 9.93 6.88 -0.63
C ALA A 27 9.91 6.51 -2.12
N MET A 28 10.90 5.75 -2.57
CA MET A 28 10.97 5.26 -3.94
C MET A 28 9.83 4.30 -4.26
N SER A 29 9.49 3.39 -3.35
CA SER A 29 8.36 2.47 -3.54
C SER A 29 7.04 3.24 -3.68
N ILE A 30 6.80 4.25 -2.84
CA ILE A 30 5.59 5.09 -2.94
C ILE A 30 5.57 5.84 -4.28
N LEU A 31 6.71 6.39 -4.72
CA LEU A 31 6.79 7.09 -6.01
C LEU A 31 6.47 6.15 -7.19
N PHE A 32 7.05 4.95 -7.20
CA PHE A 32 6.77 3.94 -8.23
C PHE A 32 5.32 3.48 -8.20
N VAL A 33 4.71 3.33 -7.02
CA VAL A 33 3.28 3.04 -6.90
C VAL A 33 2.46 4.17 -7.53
N ILE A 34 2.73 5.43 -7.19
CA ILE A 34 2.02 6.58 -7.76
C ILE A 34 2.18 6.60 -9.28
N VAL A 35 3.41 6.60 -9.79
CA VAL A 35 3.69 6.64 -11.23
C VAL A 35 3.07 5.44 -11.94
N GLY A 36 3.18 4.24 -11.38
CA GLY A 36 2.61 3.02 -11.93
C GLY A 36 1.08 3.09 -12.05
N HIS A 37 0.37 3.60 -11.03
CA HIS A 37 -1.09 3.75 -11.09
C HIS A 37 -1.51 4.74 -12.19
N TRP A 38 -0.77 5.84 -12.35
CA TRP A 38 -1.03 6.81 -13.42
C TRP A 38 -0.71 6.26 -14.81
N LEU A 39 0.32 5.41 -14.92
CA LEU A 39 0.76 4.81 -16.18
C LEU A 39 -0.11 3.62 -16.60
N VAL A 40 -0.78 2.96 -15.66
CA VAL A 40 -1.71 1.85 -15.94
C VAL A 40 -3.13 2.36 -16.22
N ALA A 41 -3.52 3.49 -15.63
CA ALA A 41 -4.80 4.13 -15.88
C ALA A 41 -4.85 4.75 -17.29
N ALA A 42 -5.26 3.99 -18.31
CA ALA A 42 -5.69 4.57 -19.58
C ALA A 42 -7.07 5.17 -19.36
N VAL A 43 -7.17 6.50 -19.40
CA VAL A 43 -8.45 7.19 -19.51
C VAL A 43 -8.55 7.72 -20.93
N PHE A 44 -9.50 7.21 -21.71
CA PHE A 44 -9.79 7.75 -23.04
C PHE A 44 -11.26 8.07 -23.18
N VAL A 45 -11.51 9.16 -23.91
CA VAL A 45 -12.86 9.59 -24.27
C VAL A 45 -13.19 8.95 -25.61
N LEU A 46 -14.29 8.19 -25.68
CA LEU A 46 -14.75 7.63 -26.94
C LEU A 46 -15.16 8.77 -27.88
N PRO A 47 -14.61 8.85 -29.11
CA PRO A 47 -14.93 9.93 -30.04
C PRO A 47 -16.41 9.99 -30.45
N GLU A 48 -17.12 8.86 -30.40
CA GLU A 48 -18.49 8.75 -30.88
C GLU A 48 -19.56 9.06 -29.82
N SER A 49 -19.28 8.78 -28.54
CA SER A 49 -20.25 8.97 -27.44
C SER A 49 -19.84 10.05 -26.44
N GLY A 50 -18.60 10.54 -26.49
CA GLY A 50 -18.05 11.43 -25.47
C GLY A 50 -17.87 10.75 -24.09
N ALA A 51 -18.12 9.44 -23.99
CA ALA A 51 -18.04 8.69 -22.74
C ALA A 51 -16.58 8.44 -22.35
N VAL A 52 -16.27 8.61 -21.06
CA VAL A 52 -14.96 8.32 -20.48
C VAL A 52 -14.86 6.83 -20.18
N GLN A 53 -13.97 6.10 -20.86
CA GLN A 53 -13.61 4.74 -20.50
C GLN A 53 -12.25 4.71 -19.79
N VAL A 54 -12.22 3.96 -18.69
CA VAL A 54 -10.98 3.57 -18.02
C VAL A 54 -10.63 2.17 -18.49
N ALA A 55 -9.55 2.02 -19.23
CA ALA A 55 -9.00 0.71 -19.57
C ALA A 55 -7.62 0.52 -18.95
N ASP A 56 -7.22 -0.73 -18.83
CA ASP A 56 -5.87 -1.08 -18.45
C ASP A 56 -4.97 -1.06 -19.70
N LEU A 57 -3.97 -0.16 -19.71
CA LEU A 57 -3.00 -0.07 -20.81
C LEU A 57 -2.30 -1.41 -21.09
N GLN A 58 -2.18 -2.29 -20.09
CA GLN A 58 -1.57 -3.61 -20.24
C GLN A 58 -2.48 -4.63 -20.93
N GLN A 59 -3.80 -4.45 -20.85
CA GLN A 59 -4.77 -5.26 -21.61
C GLN A 59 -4.83 -4.82 -23.07
N LEU A 60 -4.70 -3.51 -23.32
CA LEU A 60 -4.74 -2.93 -24.67
C LEU A 60 -3.45 -3.16 -25.48
N ARG A 61 -2.30 -3.27 -24.81
CA ARG A 61 -0.99 -3.50 -25.44
C ARG A 61 -0.25 -4.63 -24.72
N PRO A 62 -0.44 -5.91 -25.08
CA PRO A 62 0.20 -7.04 -24.40
C PRO A 62 1.75 -6.92 -24.33
N GLY A 63 2.37 -6.27 -25.31
CA GLY A 63 3.82 -6.00 -25.34
C GLY A 63 4.33 -5.06 -24.24
N THR A 64 3.47 -4.40 -23.44
CA THR A 64 3.89 -3.58 -22.29
C THR A 64 3.82 -4.33 -20.96
N GLN A 65 3.32 -5.57 -20.93
CA GLN A 65 3.15 -6.34 -19.69
C GLN A 65 4.47 -6.57 -18.94
N TRP A 66 5.61 -6.63 -19.64
CA TRP A 66 6.91 -6.78 -19.00
C TRP A 66 7.28 -5.58 -18.10
N ILE A 67 6.72 -4.39 -18.38
CA ILE A 67 6.93 -3.18 -17.57
C ILE A 67 6.36 -3.38 -16.15
N SER A 68 5.32 -4.20 -15.99
CA SER A 68 4.74 -4.49 -14.67
C SER A 68 5.77 -5.01 -13.68
N TRP A 69 6.74 -5.80 -14.12
CA TRP A 69 7.83 -6.33 -13.30
C TRP A 69 8.71 -5.23 -12.71
N LEU A 70 8.93 -4.14 -13.44
CA LEU A 70 9.70 -2.99 -12.94
C LEU A 70 8.93 -2.22 -11.84
N PHE A 71 7.60 -2.26 -11.89
CA PHE A 71 6.72 -1.59 -10.92
C PHE A 71 6.25 -2.50 -9.78
N GLN A 72 6.78 -3.74 -9.67
CA GLN A 72 6.53 -4.65 -8.54
C GLN A 72 7.29 -4.21 -7.27
N VAL A 73 7.00 -3.01 -6.77
CA VAL A 73 7.67 -2.41 -5.61
C VAL A 73 7.02 -2.75 -4.27
N MET A 74 5.84 -3.37 -4.31
CA MET A 74 5.05 -3.71 -3.12
C MET A 74 5.82 -4.60 -2.12
N PRO A 75 6.55 -5.65 -2.53
CA PRO A 75 7.34 -6.44 -1.58
C PRO A 75 8.39 -5.61 -0.84
N VAL A 76 9.08 -4.70 -1.54
CA VAL A 76 10.06 -3.79 -0.95
C VAL A 76 9.40 -2.87 0.06
N PHE A 77 8.24 -2.30 -0.27
CA PHE A 77 7.48 -1.47 0.64
C PHE A 77 7.12 -2.21 1.94
N PHE A 78 6.62 -3.45 1.85
CA PHE A 78 6.23 -4.21 3.02
C PHE A 78 7.41 -4.67 3.87
N MET A 79 8.54 -5.07 3.28
CA MET A 79 9.78 -5.37 4.02
C MET A 79 10.27 -4.13 4.80
N VAL A 80 10.35 -2.97 4.13
CA VAL A 80 10.74 -1.71 4.77
C VAL A 80 9.71 -1.26 5.84
N GLY A 81 8.44 -1.58 5.63
CA GLY A 81 7.38 -1.44 6.62
C GLY A 81 7.58 -2.36 7.84
N GLY A 82 8.05 -3.58 7.61
CA GLY A 82 8.55 -4.56 8.58
C GLY A 82 9.55 -3.97 9.54
N TYR A 83 10.69 -3.59 8.98
CA TYR A 83 11.81 -2.97 9.67
C TYR A 83 11.37 -1.78 10.54
N ALA A 84 10.57 -0.86 9.97
CA ALA A 84 10.15 0.33 10.69
C ALA A 84 9.10 0.05 11.78
N ASN A 85 8.23 -0.94 11.58
CA ASN A 85 7.32 -1.40 12.62
C ASN A 85 8.12 -2.04 13.77
N ALA A 86 9.09 -2.90 13.47
CA ALA A 86 9.95 -3.53 14.48
C ALA A 86 10.72 -2.49 15.30
N LEU A 87 11.34 -1.50 14.65
CA LEU A 87 12.03 -0.40 15.35
C LEU A 87 11.06 0.42 16.23
N SER A 88 9.87 0.69 15.72
CA SER A 88 8.84 1.41 16.47
C SER A 88 8.35 0.62 17.69
N ILE A 89 8.19 -0.70 17.57
CA ILE A 89 7.78 -1.59 18.66
C ILE A 89 8.88 -1.66 19.74
N ARG A 90 10.15 -1.80 19.34
CA ARG A 90 11.29 -1.77 20.29
C ARG A 90 11.35 -0.44 21.04
N SER A 91 11.20 0.67 20.33
CA SER A 91 11.21 1.99 20.96
C SER A 91 10.01 2.21 21.88
N SER A 92 8.83 1.67 21.57
CA SER A 92 7.65 1.82 22.43
C SER A 92 7.78 0.98 23.70
N GLN A 93 8.31 -0.24 23.58
CA GLN A 93 8.63 -1.11 24.71
C GLN A 93 9.65 -0.46 25.65
N ALA A 94 10.73 0.11 25.12
CA ALA A 94 11.74 0.83 25.92
C ALA A 94 11.17 2.04 26.67
N LYS A 95 10.09 2.65 26.16
CA LYS A 95 9.41 3.81 26.76
C LYS A 95 8.20 3.43 27.63
N GLY A 96 7.89 2.14 27.76
CA GLY A 96 6.72 1.67 28.53
C GLY A 96 5.37 2.06 27.92
N ILE A 97 5.31 2.38 26.62
CA ILE A 97 4.06 2.79 25.95
C ILE A 97 3.14 1.58 25.76
N VAL A 98 1.88 1.71 26.17
CA VAL A 98 0.88 0.65 26.04
C VAL A 98 0.49 0.44 24.57
N TYR A 99 0.16 -0.81 24.20
CA TYR A 99 -0.19 -1.16 22.82
C TYR A 99 -1.30 -0.28 22.22
N ALA A 100 -2.36 0.02 22.98
CA ALA A 100 -3.47 0.83 22.51
C ALA A 100 -3.02 2.25 22.11
N GLU A 101 -2.14 2.87 22.90
CA GLU A 101 -1.59 4.20 22.63
C GLU A 101 -0.67 4.17 21.40
N TRP A 102 0.20 3.15 21.31
CA TRP A 102 1.06 2.95 20.14
C TRP A 102 0.23 2.77 18.86
N LEU A 103 -0.80 1.92 18.91
CA LEU A 103 -1.67 1.63 17.77
C LEU A 103 -2.45 2.88 17.37
N TYR A 104 -3.06 3.59 18.32
CA TYR A 104 -3.78 4.84 18.06
C TYR A 104 -2.89 5.86 17.35
N ALA A 105 -1.65 6.06 17.81
CA ALA A 105 -0.72 7.00 17.18
C ALA A 105 -0.31 6.58 15.75
N ARG A 106 -0.29 5.28 15.44
CA ARG A 106 -0.03 4.78 14.08
C ARG A 106 -1.26 4.94 13.20
N LEU A 107 -2.42 4.49 13.65
CA LEU A 107 -3.67 4.57 12.91
C LEU A 107 -4.08 6.02 12.67
N ALA A 108 -3.97 6.92 13.65
CA ALA A 108 -4.30 8.33 13.46
C ALA A 108 -3.47 8.98 12.35
N ARG A 109 -2.19 8.62 12.21
CA ARG A 109 -1.33 9.13 11.12
C ARG A 109 -1.72 8.60 9.74
N LEU A 110 -2.30 7.41 9.67
CA LEU A 110 -2.79 6.79 8.43
C LEU A 110 -4.22 7.26 8.08
N MET A 111 -5.07 7.39 9.09
CA MET A 111 -6.49 7.73 8.94
C MET A 111 -6.72 9.20 8.66
N ARG A 112 -5.91 10.12 9.22
CA ARG A 112 -6.04 11.56 8.93
C ARG A 112 -5.96 11.90 7.43
N PRO A 113 -4.91 11.49 6.68
CA PRO A 113 -4.85 11.77 5.25
C PRO A 113 -5.94 11.02 4.47
N LEU A 114 -6.32 9.81 4.91
CA LEU A 114 -7.43 9.06 4.30
C LEU A 114 -8.75 9.79 4.45
N LEU A 115 -9.09 10.27 5.65
CA LEU A 115 -10.32 11.01 5.92
C LEU A 115 -10.36 12.31 5.11
N LEU A 116 -9.23 13.02 5.02
CA LEU A 116 -9.13 14.20 4.15
C LEU A 116 -9.44 13.83 2.70
N LEU A 117 -8.81 12.77 2.18
CA LEU A 117 -9.07 12.26 0.83
C LEU A 117 -10.55 11.91 0.64
N MET A 118 -11.17 11.19 1.58
CA MET A 118 -12.58 10.79 1.49
C MET A 118 -13.52 11.99 1.49
N VAL A 119 -13.30 12.96 2.37
CA VAL A 119 -14.13 14.18 2.46
C VAL A 119 -13.95 15.03 1.20
N THR A 120 -12.71 15.26 0.76
CA THR A 120 -12.43 16.00 -0.47
C THR A 120 -13.07 15.33 -1.68
N TRP A 121 -12.96 14.00 -1.78
CA TRP A 121 -13.56 13.25 -2.87
C TRP A 121 -15.08 13.28 -2.85
N LEU A 122 -15.70 13.18 -1.66
CA LEU A 122 -17.14 13.30 -1.49
C LEU A 122 -17.66 14.65 -2.00
N VAL A 123 -16.96 15.74 -1.66
CA VAL A 123 -17.30 17.10 -2.16
C VAL A 123 -17.13 17.18 -3.68
N LEU A 124 -16.03 16.66 -4.23
CA LEU A 124 -15.80 16.64 -5.68
C LEU A 124 -16.89 15.84 -6.43
N ALA A 125 -17.23 14.64 -5.96
CA ALA A 125 -18.26 13.80 -6.55
C ALA A 125 -19.63 14.48 -6.49
N PHE A 126 -19.94 15.18 -5.39
CA PHE A 126 -21.17 15.97 -5.27
C PHE A 126 -21.19 17.13 -6.28
N LEU A 127 -20.09 17.88 -6.40
CA LEU A 127 -19.97 18.97 -7.36
C LEU A 127 -20.09 18.46 -8.81
N MET A 128 -19.43 17.35 -9.16
CA MET A 128 -19.57 16.74 -10.48
C MET A 128 -21.04 16.44 -10.82
N ARG A 129 -21.80 15.89 -9.86
CA ARG A 129 -23.23 15.65 -10.03
C ARG A 129 -24.07 16.93 -10.09
N ALA A 130 -23.66 17.99 -9.40
CA ALA A 130 -24.32 19.29 -9.45
C ALA A 130 -24.09 20.03 -10.78
N PHE A 131 -23.01 19.71 -11.50
CA PHE A 131 -22.68 20.24 -12.84
C PHE A 131 -23.01 19.26 -13.97
N ASP A 132 -24.06 18.44 -13.80
CA ASP A 132 -24.58 17.53 -14.82
C ASP A 132 -23.59 16.47 -15.37
N ALA A 133 -22.52 16.14 -14.63
CA ALA A 133 -21.65 15.04 -15.03
C ALA A 133 -22.40 13.70 -14.92
N GLU A 134 -22.30 12.86 -15.95
CA GLU A 134 -22.92 11.54 -15.99
C GLU A 134 -22.50 10.65 -14.81
N LEU A 135 -23.44 9.85 -14.28
CA LEU A 135 -23.18 8.98 -13.13
C LEU A 135 -22.05 7.97 -13.42
N GLU A 136 -21.98 7.48 -14.66
CA GLU A 136 -20.90 6.59 -15.09
C GLU A 136 -19.53 7.27 -15.00
N THR A 137 -19.42 8.51 -15.50
CA THR A 137 -18.19 9.31 -15.38
C THR A 137 -17.77 9.48 -13.93
N VAL A 138 -18.70 9.84 -13.04
CA VAL A 138 -18.39 9.97 -11.60
C VAL A 138 -17.94 8.64 -11.01
N ARG A 139 -18.57 7.52 -11.38
CA ARG A 139 -18.18 6.17 -10.94
C ARG A 139 -16.76 5.82 -11.41
N TYR A 140 -16.44 6.01 -12.68
CA TYR A 140 -15.13 5.67 -13.24
C TYR A 140 -14.00 6.49 -12.61
N VAL A 141 -14.19 7.81 -12.51
CA VAL A 141 -13.20 8.69 -11.90
C VAL A 141 -13.04 8.35 -10.41
N SER A 142 -14.14 8.04 -9.71
CA SER A 142 -14.09 7.62 -8.30
C SER A 142 -13.36 6.30 -8.10
N GLN A 143 -13.61 5.31 -8.98
CA GLN A 143 -12.87 4.04 -8.94
C GLN A 143 -11.38 4.29 -9.11
N GLY A 144 -10.96 5.05 -10.12
CA GLY A 144 -9.55 5.39 -10.33
C GLY A 144 -8.91 6.11 -9.14
N ALA A 145 -9.60 7.12 -8.58
CA ALA A 145 -9.10 7.90 -7.45
C ALA A 145 -9.00 7.09 -6.14
N LEU A 146 -9.93 6.14 -5.93
CA LEU A 146 -10.05 5.40 -4.67
C LEU A 146 -9.43 4.01 -4.72
N VAL A 147 -9.00 3.50 -5.87
CA VAL A 147 -8.27 2.22 -5.99
C VAL A 147 -7.14 2.12 -4.94
N PRO A 148 -6.24 3.10 -4.75
CA PRO A 148 -5.14 2.96 -3.79
C PRO A 148 -5.57 2.76 -2.31
N THR A 149 -6.85 2.97 -1.97
CA THR A 149 -7.36 2.77 -0.60
C THR A 149 -7.35 1.30 -0.16
N TRP A 150 -7.46 0.33 -1.08
CA TRP A 150 -7.41 -1.10 -0.73
C TRP A 150 -6.07 -1.47 -0.11
N PHE A 151 -4.98 -0.91 -0.67
CA PHE A 151 -3.63 -1.10 -0.17
C PHE A 151 -3.47 -0.53 1.25
N LEU A 152 -4.00 0.67 1.49
CA LEU A 152 -3.96 1.29 2.82
C LEU A 152 -4.74 0.47 3.86
N ALA A 153 -5.87 -0.12 3.46
CA ALA A 153 -6.66 -0.99 4.33
C ALA A 153 -5.84 -2.22 4.76
N ILE A 154 -5.16 -2.90 3.83
CA ILE A 154 -4.32 -4.05 4.17
C ILE A 154 -3.10 -3.63 4.99
N TYR A 155 -2.43 -2.53 4.62
CA TYR A 155 -1.30 -2.04 5.39
C TYR A 155 -1.70 -1.71 6.84
N THR A 156 -2.91 -1.18 7.03
CA THR A 156 -3.49 -0.93 8.35
C THR A 156 -3.68 -2.23 9.14
N LEU A 157 -4.20 -3.30 8.52
CA LEU A 157 -4.29 -4.63 9.14
C LEU A 157 -2.90 -5.18 9.51
N ILE A 158 -1.91 -5.03 8.65
CA ILE A 158 -0.54 -5.47 8.94
C ILE A 158 0.06 -4.68 10.09
N VAL A 159 -0.18 -3.37 10.19
CA VAL A 159 0.27 -2.56 11.33
C VAL A 159 -0.39 -3.01 12.63
N MET A 160 -1.69 -3.36 12.60
CA MET A 160 -2.37 -3.95 13.76
C MET A 160 -1.75 -5.29 14.17
N LEU A 161 -1.41 -6.13 13.20
CA LEU A 161 -0.81 -7.45 13.45
C LEU A 161 0.70 -7.41 13.67
N ALA A 162 1.35 -6.26 13.48
CA ALA A 162 2.81 -6.13 13.52
C ALA A 162 3.44 -6.59 14.84
N PRO A 163 2.88 -6.31 16.04
CA PRO A 163 3.45 -6.82 17.28
C PRO A 163 3.36 -8.34 17.38
N TRP A 164 2.30 -8.94 16.84
CA TRP A 164 2.12 -10.38 16.82
C TRP A 164 3.05 -11.05 15.82
N SER A 165 3.15 -10.53 14.60
CA SER A 165 4.12 -11.03 13.60
C SER A 165 5.56 -10.89 14.08
N TYR A 166 5.89 -9.77 14.75
CA TYR A 166 7.21 -9.55 15.35
C TYR A 166 7.52 -10.54 16.48
N ARG A 167 6.54 -10.86 17.35
CA ARG A 167 6.72 -11.89 18.40
C ARG A 167 6.94 -13.27 17.80
N LEU A 168 6.14 -13.63 16.78
CA LEU A 168 6.31 -14.90 16.08
C LEU A 168 7.69 -15.01 15.43
N TRP A 169 8.16 -13.94 14.80
CA TRP A 169 9.49 -13.89 14.20
C TRP A 169 10.59 -14.10 15.24
N LEU A 170 10.50 -13.45 16.40
CA LEU A 170 11.48 -13.64 17.48
C LEU A 170 11.48 -15.07 18.06
N GLN A 171 10.33 -15.73 18.10
CA GLN A 171 10.20 -17.07 18.68
C GLN A 171 10.52 -18.19 17.68
N PHE A 172 10.15 -18.01 16.42
CA PHE A 172 10.14 -19.08 15.42
C PHE A 172 10.98 -18.77 14.17
N GLY A 173 11.45 -17.53 13.99
CA GLY A 173 12.24 -17.09 12.84
C GLY A 173 11.58 -17.44 11.52
N TYR A 174 12.33 -18.08 10.62
CA TYR A 174 11.82 -18.50 9.30
C TYR A 174 10.63 -19.47 9.35
N ARG A 175 10.37 -20.15 10.48
CA ARG A 175 9.17 -20.99 10.59
C ARG A 175 7.89 -20.16 10.59
N SER A 176 7.88 -18.96 11.19
CA SER A 176 6.69 -18.08 11.13
C SER A 176 6.43 -17.59 9.71
N TRP A 177 7.49 -17.34 8.93
CA TRP A 177 7.39 -17.04 7.51
C TRP A 177 6.74 -18.18 6.72
N LEU A 178 7.19 -19.43 6.94
CA LEU A 178 6.60 -20.61 6.30
C LEU A 178 5.11 -20.77 6.63
N VAL A 179 4.67 -20.43 7.84
CA VAL A 179 3.25 -20.47 8.21
C VAL A 179 2.43 -19.49 7.37
N PHE A 180 2.89 -18.26 7.19
CA PHE A 180 2.18 -17.29 6.34
C PHE A 180 2.15 -17.70 4.87
N VAL A 181 3.25 -18.27 4.36
CA VAL A 181 3.29 -18.83 3.00
C VAL A 181 2.33 -20.00 2.86
N ALA A 182 2.30 -20.92 3.83
CA ALA A 182 1.38 -22.06 3.81
C ALA A 182 -0.09 -21.62 3.85
N LEU A 183 -0.42 -20.61 4.66
CA LEU A 183 -1.76 -20.01 4.71
C LEU A 183 -2.14 -19.38 3.37
N SER A 184 -1.23 -18.65 2.73
CA SER A 184 -1.44 -18.08 1.40
C SER A 184 -1.69 -19.16 0.34
N LEU A 185 -0.85 -20.19 0.28
CA LEU A 185 -1.02 -21.32 -0.63
C LEU A 185 -2.31 -22.09 -0.38
N THR A 186 -2.72 -22.23 0.88
CA THR A 186 -4.00 -22.87 1.24
C THR A 186 -5.18 -22.06 0.73
N VAL A 187 -5.13 -20.73 0.90
CA VAL A 187 -6.17 -19.84 0.36
C VAL A 187 -6.24 -19.92 -1.16
N ASP A 188 -5.11 -19.94 -1.85
CA ASP A 188 -5.06 -20.12 -3.32
C ASP A 188 -5.62 -21.47 -3.75
N ALA A 189 -5.28 -22.55 -3.06
CA ALA A 189 -5.83 -23.88 -3.34
C ALA A 189 -7.36 -23.90 -3.15
N LEU A 190 -7.89 -23.29 -2.09
CA LEU A 190 -9.34 -23.19 -1.88
C LEU A 190 -10.01 -22.30 -2.94
N TYR A 191 -9.34 -21.24 -3.39
CA TYR A 191 -9.84 -20.37 -4.44
C TYR A 191 -9.96 -21.13 -5.78
N PHE A 192 -8.88 -21.77 -6.23
CA PHE A 192 -8.84 -22.41 -7.56
C PHE A 192 -9.51 -23.78 -7.60
N LEU A 193 -9.35 -24.61 -6.56
CA LEU A 193 -9.85 -25.99 -6.55
C LEU A 193 -11.29 -26.07 -6.04
N GLN A 194 -11.62 -25.30 -5.00
CA GLN A 194 -12.94 -25.34 -4.36
C GLN A 194 -13.85 -24.19 -4.81
N GLN A 195 -13.38 -23.29 -5.67
CA GLN A 195 -14.15 -22.15 -6.20
C GLN A 195 -14.67 -21.21 -5.09
N TRP A 196 -13.97 -21.14 -3.96
CA TRP A 196 -14.30 -20.25 -2.83
C TRP A 196 -13.76 -18.84 -3.08
N HIS A 197 -14.30 -18.17 -4.10
CA HIS A 197 -13.79 -16.91 -4.62
C HIS A 197 -13.67 -15.79 -3.58
N TRP A 198 -14.52 -15.79 -2.55
CA TRP A 198 -14.51 -14.79 -1.49
C TRP A 198 -13.23 -14.83 -0.64
N LEU A 199 -12.55 -15.98 -0.56
CA LEU A 199 -11.30 -16.11 0.19
C LEU A 199 -10.12 -15.38 -0.46
N GLY A 200 -10.17 -15.11 -1.77
CA GLY A 200 -9.09 -14.45 -2.50
C GLY A 200 -8.70 -13.10 -1.88
N TRP A 201 -9.67 -12.37 -1.32
CA TRP A 201 -9.43 -11.11 -0.60
C TRP A 201 -8.56 -11.26 0.65
N SER A 202 -8.64 -12.40 1.33
CA SER A 202 -7.79 -12.69 2.48
C SER A 202 -6.34 -12.99 2.07
N ASN A 203 -6.11 -13.47 0.84
CA ASN A 203 -4.78 -13.86 0.39
C ASN A 203 -3.82 -12.66 0.37
N TYR A 204 -4.32 -11.47 0.03
CA TYR A 204 -3.52 -10.25 0.10
C TYR A 204 -2.90 -10.05 1.50
N LEU A 205 -3.67 -10.29 2.56
CA LEU A 205 -3.16 -10.16 3.92
C LEU A 205 -2.03 -11.17 4.19
N TRP A 206 -2.22 -12.44 3.81
CA TRP A 206 -1.26 -13.51 4.09
C TRP A 206 0.05 -13.34 3.32
N ILE A 207 -0.01 -12.98 2.04
CA ILE A 207 1.17 -12.72 1.20
C ILE A 207 1.99 -11.58 1.82
N TRP A 208 1.35 -10.47 2.17
CA TRP A 208 2.06 -9.32 2.71
C TRP A 208 2.52 -9.53 4.15
N LEU A 209 1.82 -10.34 4.96
CA LEU A 209 2.32 -10.81 6.26
C LEU A 209 3.48 -11.79 6.15
N ALA A 210 3.62 -12.53 5.05
CA ALA A 210 4.82 -13.32 4.80
C ALA A 210 6.02 -12.40 4.49
N VAL A 211 5.82 -11.37 3.66
CA VAL A 211 6.92 -10.47 3.26
C VAL A 211 7.32 -9.50 4.38
N HIS A 212 6.36 -9.03 5.17
CA HIS A 212 6.57 -7.99 6.19
C HIS A 212 7.66 -8.32 7.24
N PRO A 213 7.71 -9.52 7.85
CA PRO A 213 8.75 -9.87 8.84
C PRO A 213 10.16 -10.04 8.28
N LEU A 214 10.35 -10.06 6.96
CA LEU A 214 11.66 -10.29 6.34
C LEU A 214 12.57 -9.05 6.34
N GLY A 215 12.04 -7.86 6.58
CA GLY A 215 12.80 -6.61 6.66
C GLY A 215 13.18 -6.22 8.08
#